data_AF-A0A9R0UBB0-F1
#
_entry.id   AF-A0A9R0UBB0-F1
#
_cell.length_a   1.000
_cell.length_b   1.000
_cell.length_c   1.000
_cell.angle_alpha   90.00
_cell.angle_beta   90.00
_cell.angle_gamma   90.00
#
_symmetry.space_group_name_H-M   'P 1'
#
loop_
_entity.id
_entity.type
_entity.pdbx_description
1 polymer ?
#
loop_
_entity_poly.entity_id
_entity_poly.type
_entity_poly.pdbx_seq_one_letter_code
_entity_poly.pdbx_strand_id
1 'polypeptide(L)'
;MSPENDEVAETPEPPTAEEPEQAAAELALEEALSGEPVTEDGEPVEPLAEEGAAAEPEAPVEDAPAEPSEPEAPAEPEPGPADPESGLVAAGDADAMPDVTSDEALEAALEALLLIVDSPAGEELLAGTLGQPKSRIVVALRTMAQKFTDRASGIDLRRVGEGWRFYTRDVYAPFVEKLLLDGQRSKLTRAALESLAVIAYRQPVTRARVAAVRGVNVDGVIRTLLARGLIEEMGTDPETTGTLYVTTELFLERLGLSSLNDLPAIAPLLPEVDTIDDIQ
;
A
#
# COMPACT_ATOMS: atom_id res chain seq x y z
N MET A 1 -12.57 39.93 -79.50
CA MET A 1 -12.60 38.66 -78.74
C MET A 1 -12.22 39.00 -77.33
N SER A 2 -13.21 38.93 -76.42
CA SER A 2 -13.18 38.43 -75.03
C SER A 2 -11.99 38.76 -74.09
N PRO A 3 -12.15 38.65 -72.76
CA PRO A 3 -12.62 39.75 -71.91
C PRO A 3 -11.78 39.90 -70.63
N GLU A 4 -12.27 40.73 -69.71
CA GLU A 4 -12.03 40.77 -68.26
C GLU A 4 -11.46 39.49 -67.63
N ASN A 5 -10.54 39.65 -66.69
CA ASN A 5 -10.73 39.03 -65.39
C ASN A 5 -10.01 39.76 -64.25
N ASP A 6 -10.83 39.97 -63.23
CA ASP A 6 -10.68 40.69 -61.98
C ASP A 6 -9.76 39.91 -61.02
N GLU A 7 -8.87 40.62 -60.32
CA GLU A 7 -8.00 40.07 -59.29
C GLU A 7 -8.80 39.90 -57.99
N VAL A 8 -9.39 38.71 -57.80
CA VAL A 8 -10.11 38.35 -56.57
C VAL A 8 -9.12 37.94 -55.49
N ALA A 9 -9.05 38.74 -54.44
CA ALA A 9 -8.33 38.43 -53.21
C ALA A 9 -8.97 37.22 -52.49
N GLU A 10 -8.20 36.16 -52.33
CA GLU A 10 -8.55 34.98 -51.54
C GLU A 10 -8.45 35.35 -50.05
N THR A 11 -9.61 35.42 -49.38
CA THR A 11 -9.71 35.56 -47.92
C THR A 11 -9.57 34.17 -47.30
N PRO A 12 -8.73 33.96 -46.27
CA PRO A 12 -8.65 32.66 -45.61
C PRO A 12 -9.96 32.36 -44.84
N GLU A 13 -10.47 31.14 -45.01
CA GLU A 13 -11.55 30.60 -44.19
C GLU A 13 -11.18 30.64 -42.69
N PRO A 14 -12.10 31.02 -41.79
CA PRO A 14 -11.89 30.87 -40.36
C PRO A 14 -11.94 29.39 -39.97
N PRO A 15 -11.17 28.94 -38.96
CA PRO A 15 -11.27 27.59 -38.45
C PRO A 15 -12.68 27.35 -37.88
N THR A 16 -13.31 26.27 -38.32
CA THR A 16 -14.53 25.72 -37.73
C THR A 16 -14.35 25.54 -36.23
N ALA A 17 -15.21 26.18 -35.45
CA ALA A 17 -15.35 25.95 -34.03
C ALA A 17 -15.90 24.54 -33.82
N GLU A 18 -15.04 23.59 -33.46
CA GLU A 18 -15.45 22.31 -32.88
C GLU A 18 -15.97 22.54 -31.44
N GLU A 19 -16.99 21.76 -31.13
CA GLU A 19 -18.08 22.03 -30.21
C GLU A 19 -17.72 22.00 -28.71
N PRO A 20 -18.40 22.80 -27.87
CA PRO A 20 -18.18 22.87 -26.42
C PRO A 20 -18.63 21.61 -25.64
N GLU A 21 -19.10 20.57 -26.32
CA GLU A 21 -19.68 19.36 -25.71
C GLU A 21 -18.60 18.34 -25.28
N GLN A 22 -17.46 18.29 -25.99
CA GLN A 22 -16.34 17.39 -25.64
C GLN A 22 -15.54 17.90 -24.43
N ALA A 23 -15.35 19.21 -24.32
CA ALA A 23 -14.70 19.82 -23.14
C ALA A 23 -15.56 19.69 -21.87
N ALA A 24 -16.89 19.73 -22.00
CA ALA A 24 -17.81 19.50 -20.88
C ALA A 24 -17.81 18.03 -20.40
N ALA A 25 -17.62 17.07 -21.31
CA ALA A 25 -17.53 15.65 -20.97
C ALA A 25 -16.20 15.29 -20.28
N GLU A 26 -15.09 15.90 -20.66
CA GLU A 26 -13.79 15.74 -19.98
C GLU A 26 -13.80 16.33 -18.56
N LEU A 27 -14.38 17.52 -18.37
CA LEU A 27 -14.51 18.17 -17.06
C LEU A 27 -15.45 17.41 -16.11
N ALA A 28 -16.57 16.89 -16.61
CA ALA A 28 -17.50 16.11 -15.80
C ALA A 28 -16.90 14.76 -15.35
N LEU A 29 -16.00 14.17 -16.15
CA LEU A 29 -15.31 12.93 -15.81
C LEU A 29 -14.21 13.16 -14.75
N GLU A 30 -13.53 14.31 -14.77
CA GLU A 30 -12.56 14.69 -13.73
C GLU A 30 -13.24 14.98 -12.38
N GLU A 31 -14.40 15.64 -12.40
CA GLU A 31 -15.16 16.02 -11.20
C GLU A 31 -15.84 14.80 -10.52
N ALA A 32 -16.37 13.86 -11.31
CA ALA A 32 -16.95 12.62 -10.80
C ALA A 32 -15.92 11.69 -10.13
N LEU A 33 -14.62 11.89 -10.41
CA LEU A 33 -13.51 11.08 -9.89
C LEU A 33 -12.70 11.81 -8.80
N SER A 34 -13.00 13.07 -8.45
CA SER A 34 -12.22 13.87 -7.48
C SER A 34 -12.88 13.98 -6.09
N GLY A 35 -14.21 13.93 -5.99
CA GLY A 35 -14.96 13.71 -4.75
C GLY A 35 -14.43 14.45 -3.51
N GLU A 36 -14.34 15.78 -3.55
CA GLU A 36 -14.14 16.59 -2.35
C GLU A 36 -15.47 16.76 -1.60
N PRO A 37 -15.50 16.68 -0.26
CA PRO A 37 -16.73 16.91 0.48
C PRO A 37 -17.08 18.40 0.46
N VAL A 38 -18.10 18.75 -0.31
CA VAL A 38 -18.75 20.06 -0.29
C VAL A 38 -19.87 20.01 0.74
N THR A 39 -19.97 21.02 1.62
CA THR A 39 -21.15 21.18 2.50
C THR A 39 -22.35 21.60 1.66
N GLU A 40 -23.57 21.38 2.16
CA GLU A 40 -24.83 21.55 1.41
C GLU A 40 -25.07 22.98 0.85
N ASP A 41 -24.23 23.96 1.18
CA ASP A 41 -24.31 25.36 0.74
C ASP A 41 -23.13 25.85 -0.15
N GLY A 42 -22.17 24.99 -0.51
CA GLY A 42 -21.25 25.28 -1.63
C GLY A 42 -20.11 26.29 -1.41
N GLU A 43 -19.63 26.52 -0.18
CA GLU A 43 -18.46 27.38 0.09
C GLU A 43 -17.19 26.58 0.47
N PRO A 44 -15.99 27.00 0.02
CA PRO A 44 -14.72 26.37 0.38
C PRO A 44 -14.34 26.65 1.85
N VAL A 45 -13.91 25.61 2.57
CA VAL A 45 -13.51 25.72 3.98
C VAL A 45 -12.08 26.26 4.07
N GLU A 46 -11.91 27.51 4.54
CA GLU A 46 -10.58 28.09 4.78
C GLU A 46 -9.88 27.42 5.98
N PRO A 47 -8.55 27.19 5.92
CA PRO A 47 -7.79 26.71 7.06
C PRO A 47 -7.60 27.82 8.10
N LEU A 48 -8.06 27.56 9.33
CA LEU A 48 -7.86 28.45 10.48
C LEU A 48 -6.37 28.57 10.82
N ALA A 49 -5.90 29.81 10.83
CA ALA A 49 -4.57 30.24 11.26
C ALA A 49 -4.34 30.01 12.76
N GLU A 50 -3.14 29.56 13.13
CA GLU A 50 -2.65 29.60 14.51
C GLU A 50 -1.93 30.93 14.79
N GLU A 51 -2.44 31.70 15.74
CA GLU A 51 -1.70 32.77 16.42
C GLU A 51 -1.72 32.55 17.95
N GLY A 52 -0.51 32.34 18.50
CA GLY A 52 0.02 33.01 19.70
C GLY A 52 -0.49 32.64 21.11
N ALA A 53 0.41 32.15 21.99
CA ALA A 53 1.02 32.97 23.07
C ALA A 53 1.81 32.18 24.15
N ALA A 54 3.07 32.61 24.35
CA ALA A 54 3.83 32.84 25.62
C ALA A 54 4.01 31.71 26.68
N ALA A 55 5.09 31.58 27.45
CA ALA A 55 6.43 32.20 27.56
C ALA A 55 7.19 31.41 28.66
N GLU A 56 8.51 31.21 28.51
CA GLU A 56 9.42 30.74 29.57
C GLU A 56 10.32 31.89 30.05
N PRO A 57 10.74 31.93 31.33
CA PRO A 57 11.88 32.74 31.75
C PRO A 57 13.12 31.86 32.04
N GLU A 58 14.24 32.24 31.42
CA GLU A 58 15.59 31.79 31.74
C GLU A 58 16.12 32.40 33.05
N ALA A 59 17.03 31.68 33.71
CA ALA A 59 17.93 32.22 34.75
C ALA A 59 19.37 31.68 34.55
N PRO A 60 20.41 32.45 34.92
CA PRO A 60 21.74 32.35 34.30
C PRO A 60 22.76 31.49 35.08
N VAL A 61 23.81 31.12 34.37
CA VAL A 61 25.00 30.36 34.83
C VAL A 61 26.02 31.33 35.44
N GLU A 62 26.64 30.97 36.57
CA GLU A 62 27.81 31.66 37.13
C GLU A 62 28.92 30.66 37.51
N ASP A 63 30.14 31.21 37.53
CA ASP A 63 31.49 30.69 37.33
C ASP A 63 32.09 29.81 38.46
N ALA A 64 33.11 29.00 38.11
CA ALA A 64 33.92 28.16 39.02
C ALA A 64 35.03 29.00 39.72
N PRO A 65 35.83 28.54 40.75
CA PRO A 65 36.81 27.44 40.59
C PRO A 65 37.32 26.64 41.84
N ALA A 66 37.98 25.50 41.53
CA ALA A 66 39.21 24.88 42.11
C ALA A 66 39.25 24.11 43.47
N GLU A 67 39.83 22.90 43.38
CA GLU A 67 40.07 21.81 44.35
C GLU A 67 41.28 22.03 45.30
N PRO A 68 41.60 21.10 46.25
CA PRO A 68 42.52 19.99 45.90
C PRO A 68 42.37 18.62 46.64
N SER A 69 42.64 17.55 45.86
CA SER A 69 43.58 16.42 46.08
C SER A 69 43.27 15.19 46.99
N GLU A 70 43.58 14.03 46.38
CA GLU A 70 43.36 12.61 46.74
C GLU A 70 44.37 11.98 47.75
N PRO A 71 44.31 10.65 48.01
CA PRO A 71 45.25 9.77 47.27
C PRO A 71 44.73 8.38 46.79
N GLU A 72 45.17 8.01 45.56
CA GLU A 72 45.64 6.72 44.95
C GLU A 72 45.33 5.35 45.61
N ALA A 73 45.14 4.19 44.94
CA ALA A 73 45.30 3.61 43.58
C ALA A 73 44.76 2.12 43.67
N PRO A 74 44.62 1.24 42.63
CA PRO A 74 45.35 1.16 41.33
C PRO A 74 44.55 0.84 40.05
N ALA A 75 45.21 1.02 38.90
CA ALA A 75 44.82 0.68 37.51
C ALA A 75 44.64 -0.86 37.30
N GLU A 76 43.93 -1.43 36.33
CA GLU A 76 43.58 -1.16 34.90
C GLU A 76 42.26 -1.93 34.56
N PRO A 77 41.73 -2.06 33.30
CA PRO A 77 41.98 -1.38 32.03
C PRO A 77 40.72 -0.72 31.41
N GLU A 78 40.93 0.13 30.40
CA GLU A 78 39.88 0.81 29.61
C GLU A 78 38.93 -0.17 28.90
N PRO A 79 37.60 0.06 28.90
CA PRO A 79 36.67 -0.70 28.07
C PRO A 79 36.86 -0.26 26.61
N GLY A 80 37.28 -1.19 25.75
CA GLY A 80 37.29 -1.03 24.31
C GLY A 80 35.89 -0.69 23.75
N PRO A 81 35.82 -0.22 22.50
CA PRO A 81 34.58 0.25 21.90
C PRO A 81 33.51 -0.84 21.96
N ALA A 82 32.34 -0.48 22.50
CA ALA A 82 31.19 -1.35 22.57
C ALA A 82 30.75 -1.76 21.16
N ASP A 83 30.90 -3.04 20.84
CA ASP A 83 30.29 -3.67 19.67
C ASP A 83 28.76 -3.59 19.80
N PRO A 84 28.04 -2.92 18.88
CA PRO A 84 26.58 -2.80 18.95
C PRO A 84 25.82 -4.07 18.51
N GLU A 85 26.50 -5.22 18.35
CA GLU A 85 25.89 -6.45 17.85
C GLU A 85 25.65 -7.54 18.92
N SER A 86 25.39 -7.14 20.17
CA SER A 86 24.94 -8.06 21.23
C SER A 86 23.45 -7.90 21.49
N GLY A 87 22.62 -8.32 20.53
CA GLY A 87 21.16 -8.32 20.67
C GLY A 87 20.39 -9.25 19.73
N LEU A 88 21.08 -9.96 18.83
CA LEU A 88 20.49 -11.06 18.08
C LEU A 88 20.90 -12.37 18.75
N VAL A 89 19.95 -13.00 19.43
CA VAL A 89 20.09 -14.40 19.86
C VAL A 89 20.53 -15.22 18.65
N ALA A 90 21.73 -15.80 18.77
CA ALA A 90 22.27 -16.71 17.78
C ALA A 90 21.23 -17.79 17.46
N ALA A 91 21.00 -18.04 16.17
CA ALA A 91 20.32 -19.24 15.73
C ALA A 91 21.13 -20.44 16.21
N GLY A 92 20.76 -20.98 17.37
CA GLY A 92 21.16 -22.32 17.80
C GLY A 92 20.65 -23.36 16.79
N ASP A 93 21.17 -24.58 16.90
CA ASP A 93 20.85 -25.72 16.02
C ASP A 93 19.44 -25.64 15.41
N ALA A 94 19.36 -25.50 14.08
CA ALA A 94 18.13 -25.19 13.34
C ALA A 94 17.00 -26.23 13.48
N ASP A 95 17.25 -27.33 14.20
CA ASP A 95 16.29 -28.40 14.49
C ASP A 95 15.78 -28.40 15.95
N ALA A 96 16.30 -27.55 16.85
CA ALA A 96 15.87 -27.49 18.25
C ALA A 96 14.84 -26.38 18.47
N MET A 97 13.64 -26.75 18.93
CA MET A 97 12.63 -25.77 19.36
C MET A 97 13.16 -24.94 20.54
N PRO A 98 12.84 -23.62 20.59
CA PRO A 98 13.28 -22.76 21.69
C PRO A 98 12.72 -23.22 23.03
N ASP A 99 13.52 -23.07 24.09
CA ASP A 99 13.09 -23.36 25.45
C ASP A 99 12.11 -22.27 25.94
N VAL A 100 10.86 -22.67 26.21
CA VAL A 100 9.77 -21.82 26.70
C VAL A 100 9.47 -22.05 28.18
N THR A 101 10.43 -22.56 28.94
CA THR A 101 10.27 -22.81 30.38
C THR A 101 10.30 -21.53 31.23
N SER A 102 10.90 -20.43 30.78
CA SER A 102 10.78 -19.12 31.45
C SER A 102 9.49 -18.41 31.05
N ASP A 103 9.03 -17.48 31.89
CA ASP A 103 7.79 -16.74 31.61
C ASP A 103 7.99 -15.78 30.43
N GLU A 104 9.16 -15.14 30.31
CA GLU A 104 9.48 -14.26 29.18
C GLU A 104 9.53 -15.03 27.85
N ALA A 105 10.16 -16.21 27.84
CA ALA A 105 10.21 -17.05 26.63
C ALA A 105 8.84 -17.61 26.27
N LEU A 106 8.02 -17.95 27.26
CA LEU A 106 6.65 -18.39 27.05
C LEU A 106 5.78 -17.28 26.44
N GLU A 107 5.85 -16.06 26.98
CA GLU A 107 5.13 -14.92 26.45
C GLU A 107 5.57 -14.59 25.01
N ALA A 108 6.88 -14.63 24.72
CA ALA A 108 7.41 -14.42 23.38
C ALA A 108 6.91 -15.49 22.39
N ALA A 109 6.88 -16.75 22.80
CA ALA A 109 6.36 -17.84 21.97
C ALA A 109 4.84 -17.71 21.74
N LEU A 110 4.08 -17.33 22.77
CA LEU A 110 2.65 -17.05 22.64
C LEU A 110 2.37 -15.87 21.71
N GLU A 111 3.16 -14.80 21.79
CA GLU A 111 3.07 -13.65 20.89
C GLU A 111 3.28 -14.06 19.44
N ALA A 112 4.32 -14.85 19.15
CA ALA A 112 4.60 -15.36 17.81
C ALA A 112 3.45 -16.23 17.26
N LEU A 113 2.91 -17.13 18.08
CA LEU A 113 1.76 -17.96 17.68
C LEU A 113 0.51 -17.10 17.45
N LEU A 114 0.20 -16.17 18.34
CA LEU A 114 -1.00 -15.32 18.23
C LEU A 114 -0.93 -14.31 17.08
N LEU A 115 0.28 -13.98 16.61
CA LEU A 115 0.49 -13.11 15.45
C LEU A 115 0.07 -13.79 14.14
N ILE A 116 0.25 -15.10 14.02
CA ILE A 116 0.02 -15.83 12.77
C ILE A 116 -1.40 -16.42 12.64
N VAL A 117 -2.13 -16.57 13.75
CA VAL A 117 -3.46 -17.19 13.73
C VAL A 117 -4.50 -16.29 13.08
N ASP A 118 -5.27 -16.86 12.15
CA ASP A 118 -6.36 -16.21 11.44
C ASP A 118 -7.72 -16.33 12.14
N SER A 119 -7.80 -17.09 13.24
CA SER A 119 -8.98 -17.35 14.07
C SER A 119 -8.62 -17.40 15.58
N PRO A 120 -9.58 -17.21 16.51
CA PRO A 120 -9.29 -17.26 17.95
C PRO A 120 -8.66 -18.61 18.37
N ALA A 121 -7.46 -18.56 18.94
CA ALA A 121 -6.71 -19.75 19.33
C ALA A 121 -7.11 -20.25 20.72
N GLY A 122 -7.57 -21.50 20.80
CA GLY A 122 -7.97 -22.13 22.06
C GLY A 122 -6.79 -22.40 22.99
N GLU A 123 -7.02 -22.26 24.30
CA GLU A 123 -6.01 -22.49 25.34
C GLU A 123 -5.41 -23.90 25.30
N GLU A 124 -6.23 -24.91 24.93
CA GLU A 124 -5.78 -26.31 24.81
C GLU A 124 -4.82 -26.51 23.64
N LEU A 125 -5.10 -25.85 22.52
CA LEU A 125 -4.25 -25.90 21.33
C LEU A 125 -2.89 -25.25 21.64
N LEU A 126 -2.90 -24.06 22.24
CA LEU A 126 -1.67 -23.34 22.61
C LEU A 126 -0.83 -24.14 23.62
N ALA A 127 -1.48 -24.76 24.61
CA ALA A 127 -0.82 -25.63 25.58
C ALA A 127 -0.16 -26.85 24.91
N GLY A 128 -0.88 -27.52 24.00
CA GLY A 128 -0.37 -28.65 23.24
C GLY A 128 0.82 -28.29 22.34
N THR A 129 0.73 -27.16 21.63
CA THR A 129 1.79 -26.68 20.73
C THR A 129 3.07 -26.30 21.48
N LEU A 130 2.94 -25.65 22.64
CA LEU A 130 4.09 -25.18 23.44
C LEU A 130 4.59 -26.22 24.45
N GLY A 131 3.89 -27.36 24.60
CA GLY A 131 4.22 -28.37 25.59
C GLY A 131 4.14 -27.87 27.04
N GLN A 132 3.29 -26.88 27.32
CA GLN A 132 3.15 -26.27 28.65
C GLN A 132 1.78 -26.58 29.27
N PRO A 133 1.68 -26.58 30.62
CA PRO A 133 0.39 -26.76 31.29
C PRO A 133 -0.61 -25.66 30.90
N LYS A 134 -1.86 -26.04 30.60
CA LYS A 134 -2.94 -25.10 30.26
C LYS A 134 -3.10 -23.97 31.29
N SER A 135 -3.02 -24.28 32.58
CA SER A 135 -3.11 -23.27 33.65
C SER A 135 -2.04 -22.19 33.51
N ARG A 136 -0.82 -22.56 33.09
CA ARG A 136 0.28 -21.64 32.83
C ARG A 136 -0.02 -20.75 31.62
N ILE A 137 -0.52 -21.33 30.53
CA ILE A 137 -0.95 -20.59 29.32
C ILE A 137 -2.02 -19.55 29.67
N VAL A 138 -3.03 -19.93 30.45
CA VAL A 138 -4.11 -19.01 30.86
C VAL A 138 -3.57 -17.83 31.67
N VAL A 139 -2.63 -18.07 32.59
CA VAL A 139 -2.00 -17.01 33.37
C VAL A 139 -1.17 -16.10 32.46
N ALA A 140 -0.31 -16.68 31.60
CA ALA A 140 0.52 -15.92 30.67
C ALA A 140 -0.30 -15.02 29.74
N LEU A 141 -1.36 -15.55 29.12
CA LEU A 141 -2.24 -14.78 28.22
C LEU A 141 -2.92 -13.60 28.93
N ARG A 142 -3.37 -13.79 30.17
CA ARG A 142 -3.96 -12.71 30.98
C ARG A 142 -2.91 -11.65 31.34
N THR A 143 -1.71 -12.08 31.75
CA THR A 143 -0.61 -11.18 32.05
C THR A 143 -0.21 -10.36 30.82
N MET A 144 -0.09 -11.00 29.65
CA MET A 144 0.18 -10.33 28.38
C MET A 144 -0.90 -9.30 28.06
N ALA A 145 -2.18 -9.68 28.14
CA ALA A 145 -3.29 -8.76 27.88
C ALA A 145 -3.25 -7.51 28.78
N GLN A 146 -2.89 -7.69 30.05
CA GLN A 146 -2.68 -6.58 30.97
C GLN A 146 -1.46 -5.73 30.57
N LYS A 147 -0.31 -6.35 30.25
CA LYS A 147 0.90 -5.65 29.78
C LYS A 147 0.64 -4.80 28.54
N PHE A 148 -0.13 -5.29 27.56
CA PHE A 148 -0.55 -4.51 26.38
C PHE A 148 -1.41 -3.30 26.76
N THR A 149 -2.27 -3.45 27.78
CA THR A 149 -3.13 -2.37 28.28
C THR A 149 -2.34 -1.34 29.07
N ASP A 150 -1.47 -1.75 29.98
CA ASP A 150 -0.69 -0.88 30.86
C ASP A 150 0.27 0.03 30.07
N ARG A 151 0.83 -0.49 28.96
CA ARG A 151 1.70 0.29 28.07
C ARG A 151 0.94 1.14 27.04
N ALA A 152 -0.38 1.25 27.15
CA ALA A 152 -1.25 1.93 26.19
C ALA A 152 -1.01 1.48 24.72
N SER A 153 -0.84 0.18 24.49
CA SER A 153 -0.60 -0.36 23.14
C SER A 153 -1.84 -0.25 22.25
N GLY A 154 -1.61 -0.02 20.95
CA GLY A 154 -2.63 -0.15 19.93
C GLY A 154 -3.07 -1.60 19.65
N ILE A 155 -2.31 -2.59 20.14
CA ILE A 155 -2.68 -4.00 20.11
C ILE A 155 -3.50 -4.32 21.37
N ASP A 156 -4.56 -5.10 21.19
CA ASP A 156 -5.46 -5.57 22.23
C ASP A 156 -5.61 -7.09 22.16
N LEU A 157 -5.11 -7.79 23.18
CA LEU A 157 -5.22 -9.25 23.29
C LEU A 157 -6.53 -9.60 23.99
N ARG A 158 -7.52 -10.07 23.23
CA ARG A 158 -8.87 -10.36 23.74
C ARG A 158 -9.18 -11.86 23.75
N ARG A 159 -9.97 -12.27 24.73
CA ARG A 159 -10.59 -13.60 24.77
C ARG A 159 -11.98 -13.52 24.11
N VAL A 160 -12.20 -14.30 23.05
CA VAL A 160 -13.45 -14.38 22.31
C VAL A 160 -13.91 -15.83 22.26
N GLY A 161 -15.09 -16.10 22.82
CA GLY A 161 -15.54 -17.48 23.05
C GLY A 161 -14.56 -18.23 23.96
N GLU A 162 -14.01 -19.34 23.46
CA GLU A 162 -13.00 -20.15 24.15
C GLU A 162 -11.56 -19.89 23.68
N GLY A 163 -11.35 -18.91 22.80
CA GLY A 163 -10.05 -18.62 22.19
C GLY A 163 -9.53 -17.21 22.45
N TRP A 164 -8.26 -17.00 22.11
CA TRP A 164 -7.54 -15.73 22.25
C TRP A 164 -7.06 -15.23 20.89
N ARG A 165 -7.07 -13.91 20.69
CA ARG A 165 -6.57 -13.29 19.46
C ARG A 165 -6.14 -11.84 19.70
N PHE A 166 -5.19 -11.36 18.91
CA PHE A 166 -4.90 -9.95 18.77
C PHE A 166 -5.96 -9.23 17.94
N TYR A 167 -6.30 -8.03 18.42
CA TYR A 167 -7.14 -7.04 17.76
C TYR A 167 -6.42 -5.69 17.80
N THR A 168 -6.88 -4.74 16.98
CA THR A 168 -6.55 -3.33 17.15
C THR A 168 -7.47 -2.71 18.19
N ARG A 169 -6.94 -1.85 19.05
CA ARG A 169 -7.74 -1.11 20.03
C ARG A 169 -8.65 -0.10 19.32
N ASP A 170 -9.90 -0.03 19.75
CA ASP A 170 -10.97 0.72 19.09
C ASP A 170 -10.66 2.22 18.91
N VAL A 171 -9.86 2.82 19.81
CA VAL A 171 -9.40 4.22 19.71
C VAL A 171 -8.63 4.49 18.41
N TYR A 172 -7.99 3.48 17.84
CA TYR A 172 -7.24 3.58 16.58
C TYR A 172 -8.03 3.13 15.35
N ALA A 173 -9.31 2.77 15.49
CA ALA A 173 -10.15 2.37 14.37
C ALA A 173 -10.15 3.38 13.19
N PRO A 174 -10.19 4.71 13.40
CA PRO A 174 -10.15 5.67 12.28
C PRO A 174 -8.89 5.56 11.40
N PHE A 175 -7.74 5.23 11.99
CA PHE A 175 -6.48 5.05 11.23
C PHE A 175 -6.47 3.75 10.44
N VAL A 176 -7.01 2.67 11.03
CA VAL A 176 -7.16 1.38 10.34
C VAL A 176 -8.12 1.52 9.16
N GLU A 177 -9.25 2.18 9.37
CA GLU A 177 -10.23 2.49 8.31
C GLU A 177 -9.58 3.31 7.19
N LYS A 178 -8.87 4.39 7.53
CA LYS A 178 -8.16 5.21 6.55
C LYS A 178 -7.19 4.37 5.72
N LEU A 179 -6.36 3.52 6.35
CA LEU A 179 -5.41 2.67 5.63
C LEU A 179 -6.11 1.69 4.67
N LEU A 180 -7.19 1.05 5.12
CA LEU A 180 -7.95 0.10 4.30
C LEU A 180 -8.68 0.79 3.14
N LEU A 181 -9.24 1.97 3.39
CA LEU A 181 -9.94 2.78 2.39
C LEU A 181 -8.95 3.40 1.38
N ASP A 182 -7.81 3.92 1.82
CA ASP A 182 -6.77 4.48 0.96
C ASP A 182 -6.08 3.39 0.12
N GLY A 183 -5.87 2.20 0.70
CA GLY A 183 -5.35 1.02 0.01
C GLY A 183 -6.28 0.52 -1.11
N GLN A 184 -7.59 0.72 -0.97
CA GLN A 184 -8.58 0.42 -2.00
C GLN A 184 -8.83 1.58 -2.99
N ARG A 185 -8.27 2.78 -2.76
CA ARG A 185 -8.62 4.02 -3.48
C ARG A 185 -7.47 4.79 -4.12
N SER A 186 -6.22 4.31 -4.16
CA SER A 186 -5.23 5.06 -4.97
C SER A 186 -5.59 4.94 -6.45
N LYS A 187 -5.86 6.07 -7.11
CA LYS A 187 -6.16 6.12 -8.56
C LYS A 187 -5.10 5.31 -9.32
N LEU A 188 -5.53 4.53 -10.31
CA LEU A 188 -4.56 3.87 -11.19
C LEU A 188 -3.69 4.96 -11.83
N THR A 189 -2.38 4.77 -11.82
CA THR A 189 -1.48 5.68 -12.52
C THR A 189 -1.79 5.64 -14.01
N ARG A 190 -1.44 6.70 -14.74
CA ARG A 190 -1.57 6.73 -16.21
C ARG A 190 -0.93 5.51 -16.86
N ALA A 191 0.26 5.11 -16.39
CA ALA A 191 0.93 3.91 -16.88
C ALA A 191 0.14 2.62 -16.61
N ALA A 192 -0.60 2.55 -15.50
CA ALA A 192 -1.44 1.39 -15.21
C ALA A 192 -2.72 1.38 -16.06
N LEU A 193 -3.34 2.53 -16.29
CA LEU A 193 -4.49 2.68 -17.19
C LEU A 193 -4.13 2.32 -18.63
N GLU A 194 -2.98 2.80 -19.12
CA GLU A 194 -2.51 2.47 -20.48
C GLU A 194 -2.25 0.96 -20.65
N SER A 195 -1.69 0.27 -19.65
CA SER A 195 -1.52 -1.19 -19.70
C SER A 195 -2.85 -1.93 -19.61
N LEU A 196 -3.76 -1.47 -18.74
CA LEU A 196 -5.09 -2.05 -18.60
C LEU A 196 -5.86 -1.95 -19.91
N ALA A 197 -5.76 -0.82 -20.62
CA ALA A 197 -6.33 -0.66 -21.95
C ALA A 197 -5.73 -1.67 -22.95
N VAL A 198 -4.41 -1.83 -22.99
CA VAL A 198 -3.78 -2.85 -23.85
C VAL A 198 -4.35 -4.24 -23.58
N ILE A 199 -4.54 -4.61 -22.31
CA ILE A 199 -5.13 -5.91 -21.94
C ILE A 199 -6.59 -5.98 -22.38
N ALA A 200 -7.42 -4.99 -22.06
CA ALA A 200 -8.84 -4.98 -22.38
C ALA A 200 -9.12 -5.17 -23.89
N TYR A 201 -8.31 -4.54 -24.75
CA TYR A 201 -8.48 -4.58 -26.20
C TYR A 201 -7.74 -5.73 -26.90
N ARG A 202 -6.75 -6.35 -26.27
CA ARG A 202 -5.95 -7.44 -26.87
C ARG A 202 -6.05 -8.76 -26.14
N GLN A 203 -6.89 -8.86 -25.11
CA GLN A 203 -7.10 -10.11 -24.40
C GLN A 203 -7.60 -11.22 -25.35
N PRO A 204 -7.17 -12.46 -25.16
CA PRO A 204 -6.20 -12.90 -24.15
C PRO A 204 -4.75 -12.54 -24.55
N VAL A 205 -3.97 -11.97 -23.61
CA VAL A 205 -2.62 -11.44 -23.90
C VAL A 205 -1.58 -11.84 -22.86
N THR A 206 -0.34 -12.10 -23.28
CA THR A 206 0.76 -12.41 -22.36
C THR A 206 1.44 -11.16 -21.82
N ARG A 207 2.06 -11.27 -20.64
CA ARG A 207 2.89 -10.20 -20.03
C ARG A 207 3.93 -9.64 -21.00
N ALA A 208 4.61 -10.52 -21.74
CA ALA A 208 5.65 -10.13 -22.70
C ALA A 208 5.08 -9.29 -23.85
N ARG A 209 3.89 -9.64 -24.35
CA ARG A 209 3.23 -8.90 -25.42
C ARG A 209 2.72 -7.53 -24.95
N VAL A 210 2.24 -7.42 -23.70
CA VAL A 210 1.89 -6.13 -23.09
C VAL A 210 3.14 -5.24 -22.94
N ALA A 211 4.27 -5.80 -22.48
CA ALA A 211 5.54 -5.08 -22.37
C ALA A 211 6.03 -4.57 -23.74
N ALA A 212 5.91 -5.40 -24.78
CA ALA A 212 6.29 -5.03 -26.15
C ALA A 212 5.46 -3.87 -26.69
N VAL A 213 4.13 -3.88 -26.50
CA VAL A 213 3.24 -2.79 -26.93
C VAL A 213 3.53 -1.50 -26.16
N ARG A 214 3.85 -1.58 -24.86
CA ARG A 214 4.14 -0.41 -24.03
C ARG A 214 5.57 0.11 -24.15
N GLY A 215 6.49 -0.68 -24.69
CA GLY A 215 7.91 -0.35 -24.81
C GLY A 215 8.65 -0.23 -23.47
N VAL A 216 8.06 -0.66 -22.36
CA VAL A 216 8.62 -0.55 -21.00
C VAL A 216 8.30 -1.78 -20.16
N ASN A 217 8.99 -1.97 -19.03
CA ASN A 217 8.66 -3.05 -18.12
C ASN A 217 7.29 -2.83 -17.44
N VAL A 218 6.43 -3.85 -17.48
CA VAL A 218 5.05 -3.80 -16.95
C VAL A 218 4.83 -4.70 -15.74
N ASP A 219 5.87 -5.32 -15.17
CA ASP A 219 5.73 -6.27 -14.05
C ASP A 219 5.01 -5.69 -12.82
N GLY A 220 5.40 -4.48 -12.42
CA GLY A 220 4.78 -3.80 -11.28
C GLY A 220 3.31 -3.47 -11.55
N VAL A 221 3.00 -3.06 -12.79
CA VAL A 221 1.64 -2.71 -13.22
C VAL A 221 0.74 -3.95 -13.25
N ILE A 222 1.20 -5.06 -13.85
CA ILE A 222 0.47 -6.32 -13.89
C ILE A 222 0.16 -6.79 -12.47
N ARG A 223 1.14 -6.75 -11.56
CA ARG A 223 0.93 -7.11 -10.15
C ARG A 223 -0.12 -6.23 -9.49
N THR A 224 -0.09 -4.92 -9.72
CA THR A 224 -1.10 -3.99 -9.19
C THR A 224 -2.49 -4.26 -9.77
N LEU A 225 -2.61 -4.54 -11.07
CA LEU A 225 -3.90 -4.81 -11.71
C LEU A 225 -4.51 -6.13 -11.22
N LEU A 226 -3.71 -7.19 -11.04
CA LEU A 226 -4.11 -8.46 -10.42
C LEU A 226 -4.55 -8.26 -8.96
N ALA A 227 -3.74 -7.55 -8.16
CA ALA A 227 -4.05 -7.30 -6.76
C ALA A 227 -5.35 -6.50 -6.56
N ARG A 228 -5.72 -5.68 -7.55
CA ARG A 228 -6.99 -4.92 -7.58
C ARG A 228 -8.14 -5.69 -8.21
N GLY A 229 -7.90 -6.91 -8.69
CA GLY A 229 -8.91 -7.75 -9.33
C GLY A 229 -9.46 -7.18 -10.63
N LEU A 230 -8.75 -6.27 -11.31
CA LEU A 230 -9.17 -5.71 -12.61
C LEU A 230 -8.81 -6.62 -13.79
N ILE A 231 -7.82 -7.49 -13.58
CA ILE A 231 -7.42 -8.55 -14.51
C ILE A 231 -7.23 -9.86 -13.75
N GLU A 232 -7.28 -10.98 -14.47
CA GLU A 232 -7.03 -12.33 -13.96
C GLU A 232 -6.24 -13.18 -14.97
N GLU A 233 -5.71 -14.31 -14.51
CA GLU A 233 -4.94 -15.24 -15.33
C GLU A 233 -5.86 -16.24 -16.06
N MET A 234 -5.73 -16.31 -17.39
CA MET A 234 -6.49 -17.20 -18.26
C MET A 234 -5.58 -18.32 -18.82
N GLY A 235 -4.94 -19.06 -17.93
CA GLY A 235 -4.08 -20.18 -18.29
C GLY A 235 -2.80 -19.77 -19.02
N THR A 236 -2.32 -20.64 -19.90
CA THR A 236 -1.00 -20.53 -20.54
C THR A 236 -1.13 -20.46 -22.06
N ASP A 237 -0.35 -19.57 -22.65
CA ASP A 237 -0.21 -19.43 -24.10
C ASP A 237 0.44 -20.69 -24.70
N PRO A 238 -0.17 -21.30 -25.74
CA PRO A 238 0.27 -22.58 -26.28
C PRO A 238 1.59 -22.50 -27.06
N GLU A 239 1.99 -21.32 -27.52
CA GLU A 239 3.21 -21.12 -28.32
C GLU A 239 4.39 -20.71 -27.44
N THR A 240 4.14 -19.78 -26.50
CA THR A 240 5.19 -19.15 -25.69
C THR A 240 5.28 -19.70 -24.27
N THR A 241 4.32 -20.54 -23.84
CA THR A 241 4.19 -21.02 -22.45
C THR A 241 4.04 -19.88 -21.42
N GLY A 242 3.74 -18.65 -21.86
CA GLY A 242 3.53 -17.50 -20.99
C GLY A 242 2.12 -17.45 -20.41
N THR A 243 1.95 -16.94 -19.20
CA THR A 243 0.63 -16.70 -18.61
C THR A 243 -0.17 -15.70 -19.45
N LEU A 244 -1.41 -16.05 -19.79
CA LEU A 244 -2.37 -15.18 -20.46
C LEU A 244 -3.18 -14.39 -19.43
N TYR A 245 -3.48 -13.13 -19.73
CA TYR A 245 -4.28 -12.26 -18.88
C TYR A 245 -5.55 -11.79 -19.62
N VAL A 246 -6.63 -11.68 -18.85
CA VAL A 246 -7.95 -11.17 -19.28
C VAL A 246 -8.48 -10.18 -18.24
N THR A 247 -9.41 -9.32 -18.62
CA THR A 247 -10.14 -8.44 -17.70
C THR A 247 -11.24 -9.19 -16.96
N THR A 248 -11.59 -8.75 -15.77
CA THR A 248 -12.64 -9.36 -14.93
C THR A 248 -13.99 -8.65 -15.06
N GLU A 249 -15.03 -9.19 -14.43
CA GLU A 249 -16.32 -8.52 -14.26
C GLU A 249 -16.19 -7.19 -13.49
N LEU A 250 -15.29 -7.14 -12.50
CA LEU A 250 -15.02 -5.92 -11.73
C LEU A 250 -14.53 -4.77 -12.63
N PHE A 251 -13.79 -5.06 -13.70
CA PHE A 251 -13.40 -4.06 -14.68
C PHE A 251 -14.63 -3.47 -15.41
N LEU A 252 -15.58 -4.31 -15.83
CA LEU A 252 -16.80 -3.88 -16.52
C LEU A 252 -17.69 -3.03 -15.59
N GLU A 253 -17.88 -3.48 -14.35
CA GLU A 253 -18.62 -2.75 -13.33
C GLU A 253 -18.02 -1.35 -13.08
N ARG A 254 -16.69 -1.25 -13.03
CA ARG A 254 -15.98 0.02 -12.81
C ARG A 254 -16.04 0.97 -14.00
N LEU A 255 -16.11 0.45 -15.22
CA LEU A 255 -16.30 1.24 -16.43
C LEU A 255 -17.78 1.54 -16.74
N GLY A 256 -18.72 0.92 -16.02
CA GLY A 256 -20.15 1.05 -16.29
C GLY A 256 -20.59 0.37 -17.59
N LEU A 257 -19.89 -0.67 -18.03
CA LEU A 257 -20.17 -1.40 -19.26
C LEU A 257 -20.90 -2.72 -18.96
N SER A 258 -21.74 -3.17 -19.89
CA SER A 258 -22.43 -4.45 -19.76
C SER A 258 -21.63 -5.60 -20.38
N SER A 259 -20.74 -5.29 -21.32
CA SER A 259 -19.84 -6.26 -21.95
C SER A 259 -18.60 -5.58 -22.53
N LEU A 260 -17.57 -6.40 -22.83
CA LEU A 260 -16.38 -5.93 -23.54
C LEU A 260 -16.64 -5.41 -24.96
N ASN A 261 -17.77 -5.79 -25.58
CA ASN A 261 -18.16 -5.28 -26.89
C ASN A 261 -18.63 -3.82 -26.84
N ASP A 262 -18.92 -3.30 -25.64
CA ASP A 262 -19.31 -1.92 -25.43
C ASP A 262 -18.09 -0.99 -25.34
N LEU A 263 -16.87 -1.55 -25.39
CA LEU A 263 -15.64 -0.77 -25.43
C LEU A 263 -15.56 0.03 -26.74
N PRO A 264 -15.21 1.33 -26.68
CA PRO A 264 -15.05 2.16 -27.88
C PRO A 264 -14.08 1.54 -28.88
N ALA A 265 -14.45 1.46 -30.16
CA ALA A 265 -13.55 0.94 -31.17
C ALA A 265 -12.30 1.83 -31.31
N ILE A 266 -11.10 1.27 -31.07
CA ILE A 266 -9.85 1.98 -31.32
C ILE A 266 -9.49 1.85 -32.81
N ALA A 267 -10.00 2.74 -33.66
CA ALA A 267 -9.48 2.92 -35.01
C ALA A 267 -9.20 4.42 -35.22
N PRO A 268 -8.01 4.88 -35.67
CA PRO A 268 -6.86 4.17 -36.29
C PRO A 268 -5.50 4.45 -35.57
N LEU A 269 -5.35 4.14 -34.28
CA LEU A 269 -4.17 4.56 -33.48
C LEU A 269 -3.31 3.43 -32.86
N LEU A 270 -3.58 2.16 -33.17
CA LEU A 270 -2.73 1.05 -32.70
C LEU A 270 -1.90 0.49 -33.85
N PRO A 271 -0.55 0.51 -33.80
CA PRO A 271 0.27 -0.18 -34.78
C PRO A 271 -0.04 -1.69 -34.73
N GLU A 272 -0.17 -2.29 -35.91
CA GLU A 272 -0.25 -3.73 -36.11
C GLU A 272 1.12 -4.36 -35.78
N VAL A 273 1.14 -5.48 -35.05
CA VAL A 273 2.36 -6.09 -34.48
C VAL A 273 3.11 -6.95 -35.52
N ASP A 274 2.66 -7.00 -36.77
CA ASP A 274 3.22 -7.90 -37.79
C ASP A 274 4.49 -7.35 -38.49
N THR A 275 5.18 -6.36 -37.92
CA THR A 275 6.43 -5.81 -38.49
C THR A 275 7.68 -5.95 -37.61
N ILE A 276 7.68 -6.82 -36.58
CA ILE A 276 8.84 -6.99 -35.68
C ILE A 276 9.69 -8.26 -36.00
N ASP A 277 9.44 -8.94 -37.11
CA ASP A 277 10.29 -10.08 -37.53
C ASP A 277 11.52 -9.69 -38.37
N ASP A 278 11.76 -8.39 -38.66
CA ASP A 278 12.91 -7.93 -39.46
C ASP A 278 13.84 -6.94 -38.73
N ILE A 279 14.31 -7.32 -37.53
CA ILE A 279 15.53 -6.69 -36.98
C ILE A 279 16.52 -7.81 -36.61
N GLN A 280 17.40 -8.12 -37.55
CA GLN A 280 18.66 -8.84 -37.34
C GLN A 280 19.66 -7.99 -36.55
#